data_AF-A0A7V9UTC5-F1
#
_entry.id   AF-A0A7V9UTC5-F1
#
_cell.length_a   1.000
_cell.length_b   1.000
_cell.length_c   1.000
_cell.angle_alpha   90.00
_cell.angle_beta   90.00
_cell.angle_gamma   90.00
#
_symmetry.space_group_name_H-M   'P 1'
#
loop_
_entity.id
_entity.type
_entity.pdbx_description
1 polymer ?
#
loop_
_entity_poly.entity_id
_entity_poly.type
_entity_poly.pdbx_seq_one_letter_code
_entity_poly.pdbx_strand_id
1 'polypeptide(L)'
;PQRRAAQWRLISHLNLNYLSLVENQNGVPEALQEILQLYNFNDSAVIHKQILGITGIESRKVVRQIGNRTGAGFVRGIETTLVFDEDQFVGSGLFVFASVLERFLGIYSSLNSFSQLVIKTRQREEIVKRWSPRTGERVLL
;
A
#
# COMPACT_ATOMS: atom_id res chain seq x y z
N PRO A 1 25.19 -11.95 11.66
CA PRO A 1 24.01 -12.36 10.85
C PRO A 1 22.86 -11.32 10.84
N GLN A 2 22.31 -10.92 11.99
CA GLN A 2 21.19 -9.96 12.09
C GLN A 2 21.49 -8.53 11.57
N ARG A 3 22.74 -8.05 11.72
CA ARG A 3 23.16 -6.71 11.26
C ARG A 3 23.16 -6.55 9.72
N ARG A 4 23.58 -7.58 8.98
CA ARG A 4 23.55 -7.56 7.50
C ARG A 4 22.12 -7.55 6.98
N ALA A 5 21.21 -8.32 7.58
CA ALA A 5 19.79 -8.29 7.24
C ALA A 5 19.14 -6.93 7.58
N ALA A 6 19.57 -6.23 8.64
CA ALA A 6 19.09 -4.88 8.95
C ALA A 6 19.60 -3.82 7.97
N GLN A 7 20.85 -3.95 7.50
CA GLN A 7 21.44 -3.07 6.48
C GLN A 7 20.80 -3.28 5.11
N TRP A 8 20.57 -4.53 4.70
CA TRP A 8 19.79 -4.82 3.49
C TRP A 8 18.34 -4.39 3.61
N ARG A 9 17.69 -4.51 4.78
CA ARG A 9 16.36 -3.93 5.05
C ARG A 9 16.35 -2.42 4.88
N LEU A 10 17.33 -1.72 5.43
CA LEU A 10 17.43 -0.26 5.29
C LEU A 10 17.69 0.14 3.84
N ILE A 11 18.54 -0.59 3.12
CA ILE A 11 18.83 -0.33 1.70
C ILE A 11 17.60 -0.64 0.83
N SER A 12 16.91 -1.76 1.02
CA SER A 12 15.66 -2.07 0.29
C SER A 12 14.52 -1.11 0.64
N HIS A 13 14.48 -0.60 1.87
CA HIS A 13 13.49 0.37 2.36
C HIS A 13 13.78 1.81 1.90
N LEU A 14 15.05 2.20 1.76
CA LEU A 14 15.48 3.51 1.26
C LEU A 14 15.59 3.58 -0.26
N ASN A 15 15.89 2.46 -0.91
CA ASN A 15 16.02 2.30 -2.37
C ASN A 15 14.73 1.77 -3.00
N LEU A 16 13.65 1.72 -2.21
CA LEU A 16 12.34 1.36 -2.68
C LEU A 16 11.90 2.44 -3.67
N ASN A 17 12.12 2.12 -4.94
CA ASN A 17 11.48 2.72 -6.09
C ASN A 17 9.96 2.60 -5.91
N TYR A 18 9.40 3.40 -5.00
CA TYR A 18 7.97 3.67 -4.91
C TYR A 18 7.47 4.12 -6.30
N LEU A 19 8.33 4.80 -7.08
CA LEU A 19 8.12 5.08 -8.49
C LEU A 19 7.88 3.83 -9.35
N SER A 20 8.57 2.70 -9.15
CA SER A 20 8.37 1.48 -9.97
C SER A 20 7.13 0.67 -9.60
N LEU A 21 6.70 0.71 -8.33
CA LEU A 21 5.39 0.19 -7.89
C LEU A 21 4.23 1.07 -8.37
N VAL A 22 4.52 2.34 -8.69
CA VAL A 22 3.53 3.36 -9.03
C VAL A 22 3.42 3.66 -10.53
N GLU A 23 4.50 3.54 -11.29
CA GLU A 23 4.52 3.89 -12.72
C GLU A 23 4.14 2.73 -13.64
N ASN A 24 4.18 1.49 -13.15
CA ASN A 24 3.65 0.37 -13.89
C ASN A 24 2.13 0.33 -13.77
N GLN A 25 1.47 0.75 -14.83
CA GLN A 25 0.01 0.66 -15.00
C GLN A 25 -0.48 -0.81 -14.95
N ASN A 26 0.43 -1.78 -15.05
CA ASN A 26 0.22 -3.22 -14.86
C ASN A 26 1.18 -3.77 -13.78
N GLY A 27 1.12 -3.19 -12.58
CA GLY A 27 2.02 -3.56 -11.48
C GLY A 27 1.92 -5.04 -11.12
N VAL A 28 3.07 -5.70 -11.10
CA VAL A 28 3.25 -7.10 -10.71
C VAL A 28 3.34 -7.13 -9.17
N PRO A 29 2.42 -7.78 -8.42
CA PRO A 29 2.35 -7.71 -6.95
C PRO A 29 3.60 -8.25 -6.24
N GLU A 30 4.43 -9.03 -6.93
CA GLU A 30 5.60 -9.75 -6.45
C GLU A 30 6.58 -8.82 -5.72
N ALA A 31 6.81 -7.61 -6.25
CA ALA A 31 7.70 -6.66 -5.58
C ALA A 31 7.18 -6.26 -4.19
N LEU A 32 5.88 -5.96 -4.07
CA LEU A 32 5.25 -5.67 -2.78
C LEU A 32 5.26 -6.90 -1.87
N GLN A 33 4.99 -8.09 -2.43
CA GLN A 33 5.02 -9.33 -1.68
C GLN A 33 6.41 -9.62 -1.11
N GLU A 34 7.47 -9.52 -1.91
CA GLU A 34 8.86 -9.70 -1.47
C GLU A 34 9.22 -8.75 -0.32
N ILE A 35 8.83 -7.47 -0.43
CA ILE A 35 9.03 -6.49 0.63
C ILE A 35 8.32 -6.94 1.92
N LEU A 36 7.06 -7.34 1.82
CA LEU A 36 6.28 -7.80 2.98
C LEU A 36 6.86 -9.08 3.58
N GLN A 37 7.42 -9.99 2.77
CA GLN A 37 8.09 -11.20 3.27
C GLN A 37 9.33 -10.88 4.10
N LEU A 38 10.03 -9.77 3.84
CA LEU A 38 11.15 -9.32 4.69
C LEU A 38 10.72 -9.01 6.14
N TYR A 39 9.41 -8.82 6.37
CA TYR A 39 8.83 -8.59 7.69
C TYR A 39 8.26 -9.87 8.34
N ASN A 40 8.25 -11.02 7.64
CA ASN A 40 7.81 -12.31 8.18
C ASN A 40 8.94 -13.02 8.96
N PHE A 41 9.41 -12.42 10.06
CA PHE A 41 10.59 -12.89 10.80
C PHE A 41 10.46 -14.28 11.42
N ASN A 42 9.23 -14.71 11.72
CA ASN A 42 8.96 -16.00 12.35
C ASN A 42 8.55 -17.08 11.35
N ASP A 43 8.66 -16.79 10.04
CA ASP A 43 8.23 -17.67 8.95
C ASP A 43 6.79 -18.22 9.17
N SER A 44 5.89 -17.31 9.55
CA SER A 44 4.51 -17.67 9.83
C SER A 44 3.80 -18.02 8.53
N ALA A 45 3.29 -19.25 8.44
CA ALA A 45 2.50 -19.71 7.30
C ALA A 45 1.22 -18.86 7.09
N VAL A 46 0.66 -18.28 8.15
CA VAL A 46 -0.51 -17.39 8.06
C VAL A 46 -0.14 -16.08 7.39
N ILE A 47 0.95 -15.44 7.82
CA ILE A 47 1.44 -14.19 7.23
C ILE A 47 1.84 -14.43 5.76
N HIS A 48 2.49 -15.57 5.49
CA HIS A 48 2.87 -15.95 4.15
C HIS A 48 1.66 -16.06 3.21
N LYS A 49 0.58 -16.72 3.65
CA LYS A 49 -0.68 -16.79 2.89
C LYS A 49 -1.31 -15.42 2.65
N GLN A 50 -1.35 -14.56 3.68
CA GLN A 50 -1.90 -13.20 3.55
C GLN A 50 -1.12 -12.36 2.53
N ILE A 51 0.22 -12.49 2.51
CA ILE A 51 1.06 -11.79 1.55
C ILE A 51 0.79 -12.28 0.13
N LEU A 52 0.76 -13.61 -0.07
CA LEU A 52 0.41 -14.21 -1.37
C LEU A 52 -1.03 -13.92 -1.81
N GLY A 53 -1.91 -13.61 -0.86
CA GLY A 53 -3.28 -13.16 -1.12
C GLY A 53 -3.37 -11.80 -1.80
N ILE A 54 -2.28 -11.04 -1.94
CA ILE A 54 -2.23 -9.84 -2.78
C ILE A 54 -2.07 -10.27 -4.24
N THR A 55 -3.15 -10.27 -5.01
CA THR A 55 -3.15 -10.80 -6.38
C THR A 55 -2.97 -9.73 -7.45
N GLY A 56 -3.01 -8.44 -7.08
CA GLY A 56 -2.82 -7.36 -8.03
C GLY A 56 -2.54 -6.02 -7.36
N ILE A 57 -1.78 -5.19 -8.07
CA ILE A 57 -1.48 -3.82 -7.69
C ILE A 57 -1.59 -2.92 -8.92
N GLU A 58 -2.35 -1.85 -8.80
CA GLU A 58 -2.47 -0.80 -9.80
C GLU A 58 -2.20 0.53 -9.11
N SER A 59 -1.50 1.43 -9.79
CA SER A 59 -1.24 2.76 -9.27
C SER A 59 -1.50 3.80 -10.35
N ARG A 60 -2.14 4.89 -9.96
CA ARG A 60 -2.43 6.00 -10.86
C ARG A 60 -2.21 7.35 -10.21
N LYS A 61 -1.71 8.30 -11.00
CA LYS A 61 -1.56 9.70 -10.61
C LYS A 61 -2.94 10.34 -10.57
N VAL A 62 -3.29 10.95 -9.44
CA VAL A 62 -4.59 11.58 -9.21
C VAL A 62 -4.41 12.98 -8.64
N VAL A 63 -5.38 13.84 -8.90
CA VAL A 63 -5.46 15.17 -8.26
C VAL A 63 -6.69 15.16 -7.35
N ARG A 64 -6.53 15.71 -6.15
CA ARG A 64 -7.63 15.91 -5.20
C ARG A 64 -7.63 17.36 -4.74
N GLN A 65 -8.82 17.89 -4.57
CA GLN A 65 -9.02 19.17 -3.92
C GLN A 65 -8.99 18.95 -2.41
N ILE A 66 -8.18 19.73 -1.71
CA ILE A 66 -7.95 19.60 -0.26
C ILE A 66 -8.19 20.97 0.37
N GLY A 67 -8.89 20.99 1.51
CA GLY A 67 -9.29 22.21 2.21
C GLY A 67 -10.71 22.70 1.87
N ASN A 68 -11.27 23.50 2.77
CA ASN A 68 -12.63 24.03 2.66
C ASN A 68 -12.71 25.29 1.78
N ARG A 69 -13.94 25.60 1.33
CA ARG A 69 -14.38 26.54 0.27
C ARG A 69 -13.66 27.90 0.15
N THR A 70 -12.92 28.38 1.15
CA THR A 70 -12.18 29.65 1.16
C THR A 70 -10.66 29.51 0.97
N GLY A 71 -10.14 28.29 0.81
CA GLY A 71 -8.71 28.03 0.64
C GLY A 71 -8.40 26.65 0.06
N ALA A 72 -9.21 26.19 -0.89
CA ALA A 72 -9.04 24.87 -1.48
C ALA A 72 -7.83 24.82 -2.43
N GLY A 73 -6.84 23.98 -2.11
CA GLY A 73 -5.69 23.70 -2.95
C GLY A 73 -5.85 22.39 -3.71
N PHE A 74 -5.30 22.31 -4.93
CA PHE A 74 -5.20 21.05 -5.66
C PHE A 74 -3.87 20.39 -5.32
N VAL A 75 -3.94 19.19 -4.74
CA VAL A 75 -2.75 18.40 -4.43
C VAL A 75 -2.69 17.22 -5.38
N ARG A 76 -1.50 16.92 -5.89
CA ARG A 76 -1.24 15.73 -6.70
C ARG A 76 -0.90 14.59 -5.77
N GLY A 77 -1.33 13.39 -6.12
CA GLY A 77 -1.08 12.21 -5.33
C GLY A 77 -1.13 10.96 -6.16
N ILE A 78 -0.98 9.84 -5.48
CA ILE A 78 -1.03 8.51 -6.05
C ILE A 78 -2.17 7.77 -5.39
N GLU A 79 -3.07 7.23 -6.20
CA GLU A 79 -4.06 6.26 -5.76
C GLU A 79 -3.55 4.87 -6.13
N THR A 80 -3.35 4.03 -5.11
CA THR A 80 -2.96 2.64 -5.26
C THR A 80 -4.18 1.76 -5.02
N THR A 81 -4.51 0.91 -5.98
CA THR A 81 -5.52 -0.12 -5.87
C THR A 81 -4.84 -1.46 -5.63
N LEU A 82 -5.17 -2.11 -4.53
CA LEU A 82 -4.75 -3.47 -4.24
C LEU A 82 -5.91 -4.44 -4.43
N VAL A 83 -5.64 -5.55 -5.11
CA VAL A 83 -6.60 -6.63 -5.31
C VAL A 83 -6.20 -7.79 -4.41
N PHE A 84 -7.15 -8.25 -3.61
CA PHE A 84 -6.95 -9.37 -2.68
C PHE A 84 -7.79 -10.58 -3.05
N ASP A 85 -7.27 -11.76 -2.73
CA ASP A 85 -8.04 -13.00 -2.73
C ASP A 85 -8.59 -13.27 -1.31
N GLU A 86 -9.90 -13.10 -1.09
CA GLU A 86 -10.53 -13.25 0.24
C GLU A 86 -10.29 -14.64 0.85
N ASP A 87 -10.11 -15.68 0.02
CA ASP A 87 -9.90 -17.05 0.47
C ASP A 87 -8.56 -17.24 1.20
N GLN A 88 -7.58 -16.37 0.93
CA GLN A 88 -6.28 -16.37 1.63
C GLN A 88 -6.34 -15.66 3.00
N PHE A 89 -7.46 -15.01 3.31
CA PHE A 89 -7.66 -14.26 4.56
C PHE A 89 -8.66 -14.95 5.50
N VAL A 90 -9.18 -16.14 5.20
CA VAL A 90 -10.12 -16.87 6.07
C VAL A 90 -9.57 -17.02 7.49
N GLY A 91 -10.33 -16.60 8.49
CA GLY A 91 -9.92 -16.60 9.91
C GLY A 91 -8.96 -15.45 10.29
N SER A 92 -8.68 -14.53 9.37
CA SER A 92 -7.82 -13.37 9.59
C SER A 92 -8.45 -12.08 9.03
N GLY A 93 -8.10 -10.92 9.58
CA GLY A 93 -8.78 -9.66 9.22
C GLY A 93 -8.17 -9.00 7.97
N LEU A 94 -8.74 -9.21 6.78
CA LEU A 94 -8.36 -8.48 5.55
C LEU A 94 -8.35 -6.96 5.76
N PHE A 95 -9.38 -6.42 6.42
CA PHE A 95 -9.47 -4.98 6.70
C PHE A 95 -8.35 -4.47 7.60
N VAL A 96 -7.91 -5.27 8.57
CA VAL A 96 -6.81 -4.89 9.47
C VAL A 96 -5.51 -4.87 8.70
N PHE A 97 -5.26 -5.93 7.91
CA PHE A 97 -4.10 -6.01 7.03
C PHE A 97 -4.04 -4.83 6.05
N ALA A 98 -5.15 -4.55 5.36
CA ALA A 98 -5.27 -3.43 4.45
C ALA A 98 -5.10 -2.07 5.14
N SER A 99 -5.56 -1.92 6.39
CA SER A 99 -5.36 -0.68 7.16
C SER A 99 -3.90 -0.47 7.55
N VAL A 100 -3.14 -1.55 7.80
CA VAL A 100 -1.69 -1.47 8.00
C VAL A 100 -1.00 -1.04 6.71
N LEU A 101 -1.39 -1.62 5.57
CA LEU A 101 -0.86 -1.24 4.26
C LEU A 101 -1.18 0.23 3.91
N GLU A 102 -2.37 0.72 4.25
CA GLU A 102 -2.74 2.12 4.03
C GLU A 102 -1.78 3.07 4.75
N ARG A 103 -1.48 2.79 6.02
CA ARG A 103 -0.54 3.59 6.81
C ARG A 103 0.88 3.43 6.30
N PHE A 104 1.29 2.22 5.96
CA PHE A 104 2.59 1.92 5.37
C PHE A 104 2.81 2.77 4.12
N LEU A 105 1.87 2.73 3.15
CA LEU A 105 1.94 3.51 1.91
C LEU A 105 1.88 5.02 2.15
N GLY A 106 1.20 5.48 3.21
CA GLY A 106 1.18 6.88 3.62
C GLY A 106 2.53 7.43 4.03
N ILE A 107 3.38 6.63 4.69
CA ILE A 107 4.72 7.03 5.13
C ILE A 107 5.65 7.29 3.94
N TYR A 108 5.44 6.61 2.81
CA TYR A 108 6.25 6.77 1.60
C TYR A 108 5.76 7.89 0.66
N SER A 109 4.64 8.56 0.97
CA SER A 109 4.23 9.73 0.17
C SER A 109 5.25 10.85 0.34
N SER A 110 5.72 11.46 -0.76
CA SER A 110 6.56 12.66 -0.67
C SER A 110 5.81 13.80 0.04
N LEU A 111 6.56 14.71 0.67
CA LEU A 111 6.00 15.82 1.48
C LEU A 111 4.95 16.68 0.76
N ASN A 112 5.03 16.78 -0.57
CA ASN A 112 4.13 17.57 -1.41
C ASN A 112 3.10 16.71 -2.18
N SER A 113 2.96 15.45 -1.80
CA SER A 113 2.06 14.47 -2.44
C SER A 113 1.21 13.77 -1.39
N PHE A 114 0.09 13.22 -1.81
CA PHE A 114 -0.69 12.30 -0.99
C PHE A 114 -0.64 10.88 -1.55
N SER A 115 -0.88 9.90 -0.67
CA SER A 115 -1.16 8.51 -1.00
C SER A 115 -2.62 8.20 -0.66
N GLN A 116 -3.29 7.43 -1.50
CA GLN A 116 -4.66 6.99 -1.29
C GLN A 116 -4.76 5.49 -1.60
N LEU A 117 -5.18 4.69 -0.61
CA LEU A 117 -5.39 3.26 -0.81
C LEU A 117 -6.85 2.98 -1.21
N VAL A 118 -7.01 2.15 -2.22
CA VAL A 118 -8.26 1.49 -2.61
C VAL A 118 -8.05 -0.01 -2.54
N ILE A 119 -9.01 -0.76 -2.02
CA ILE A 119 -8.98 -2.22 -2.04
C ILE A 119 -10.16 -2.77 -2.82
N LYS A 120 -9.88 -3.82 -3.59
CA LYS A 120 -10.84 -4.67 -4.28
C LYS A 120 -10.55 -6.11 -3.89
N THR A 121 -11.51 -7.00 -4.12
CA THR A 121 -11.30 -8.43 -3.93
C THR A 121 -11.59 -9.16 -5.23
N ARG A 122 -11.01 -10.34 -5.44
CA ARG A 122 -11.32 -11.15 -6.64
C ARG A 122 -12.77 -11.63 -6.63
N GLN A 123 -13.31 -11.84 -5.43
CA GLN A 123 -14.66 -12.32 -5.19
C GLN A 123 -15.73 -11.23 -5.40
N ARG A 124 -15.34 -9.94 -5.42
CA ARG A 124 -16.28 -8.81 -5.56
C ARG A 124 -15.75 -7.83 -6.61
N GLU A 125 -16.54 -7.56 -7.64
CA GLU A 125 -16.15 -6.58 -8.67
C GLU A 125 -16.08 -5.14 -8.14
N GLU A 126 -16.79 -4.86 -7.04
CA GLU A 126 -16.89 -3.53 -6.44
C GLU A 126 -15.70 -3.17 -5.54
N ILE A 127 -15.51 -1.86 -5.33
CA ILE A 127 -14.55 -1.35 -4.36
C ILE A 127 -15.03 -1.71 -2.97
N VAL A 128 -14.23 -2.52 -2.26
CA VAL A 128 -14.53 -2.91 -0.87
C VAL A 128 -14.30 -1.73 0.06
N LYS A 129 -13.22 -0.97 -0.14
CA LYS A 129 -12.97 0.26 0.63
C LYS A 129 -12.01 1.20 -0.09
N ARG A 130 -12.28 2.50 0.01
CA ARG A 130 -11.37 3.58 -0.36
C ARG A 130 -11.08 4.41 0.89
N TRP A 131 -9.81 4.57 1.24
CA TRP A 131 -9.40 5.44 2.34
C TRP A 131 -9.32 6.90 1.89
N SER A 132 -9.36 7.82 2.86
CA SER A 132 -9.12 9.24 2.61
C SER A 132 -7.66 9.48 2.20
N PRO A 133 -7.36 10.48 1.37
CA PRO A 133 -5.99 10.87 1.05
C PRO A 133 -5.16 11.14 2.31
N ARG A 134 -3.91 10.68 2.31
CA ARG A 134 -2.97 10.82 3.43
C ARG A 134 -1.63 11.37 2.94
N THR A 135 -1.02 12.26 3.73
CA THR A 135 0.38 12.68 3.57
C THR A 135 1.15 12.34 4.84
N GLY A 136 2.08 11.39 4.78
CA GLY A 136 2.79 10.89 5.94
C GLY A 136 1.82 10.31 6.98
N GLU A 137 1.86 10.81 8.21
CA GLU A 137 0.92 10.39 9.27
C GLU A 137 -0.41 11.17 9.29
N ARG A 138 -0.53 12.26 8.53
CA ARG A 138 -1.71 13.14 8.55
C ARG A 138 -2.72 12.75 7.48
N VAL A 139 -3.97 12.53 7.87
CA VAL A 139 -5.11 12.44 6.95
C VAL A 139 -5.44 13.85 6.47
N LEU A 140 -5.63 14.01 5.16
CA LEU A 140 -6.01 15.28 4.57
C LEU A 140 -7.55 15.40 4.64
N LEU A 141 -8.01 16.40 5.39
CA LEU A 141 -9.42 16.74 5.58
C LEU A 141 -9.85 17.86 4.63
#